data_AF-A0A972ZER0-F1
#
_entry.id   AF-A0A972ZER0-F1
#
_cell.length_a   1.000
_cell.length_b   1.000
_cell.length_c   1.000
_cell.angle_alpha   90.00
_cell.angle_beta   90.00
_cell.angle_gamma   90.00
#
_symmetry.space_group_name_H-M   'P 1'
#
loop_
_entity.id
_entity.type
_entity.pdbx_description
1 polymer ?
#
loop_
_entity_poly.entity_id
_entity_poly.type
_entity_poly.pdbx_seq_one_letter_code
_entity_poly.pdbx_strand_id
1 'polypeptide(L)' 'MIKAPKVYCVDSGLVCYLTGLSDREHLIAGPMAGALFENLCVQEALKCQIAKGVVPRMSHPRTQNGF' A
#
# COMPACT_ATOMS: atom_id res chain seq x y z
N MET A 1 -5.16 23.11 -1.50
CA MET A 1 -5.97 22.06 -0.83
C MET A 1 -5.03 20.91 -0.49
N ILE A 2 -4.74 20.69 0.79
CA ILE A 2 -3.79 19.65 1.26
C ILE A 2 -4.50 18.30 1.13
N LYS A 3 -3.99 17.40 0.27
CA LYS A 3 -4.55 16.03 0.16
C LYS A 3 -4.20 15.27 1.45
N ALA A 4 -5.16 14.53 1.99
CA ALA A 4 -4.93 13.66 3.14
C ALA A 4 -3.78 12.67 2.85
N PRO A 5 -2.90 12.39 3.82
CA PRO A 5 -1.82 11.44 3.65
C PRO A 5 -2.40 10.05 3.38
N LYS A 6 -1.92 9.39 2.32
CA LYS A 6 -2.26 7.99 2.06
C LYS A 6 -1.63 7.13 3.15
N VAL A 7 -2.46 6.46 3.94
CA VAL A 7 -2.01 5.50 4.96
C VAL A 7 -1.84 4.14 4.29
N TYR A 8 -0.62 3.63 4.25
CA TYR A 8 -0.34 2.27 3.82
C TYR A 8 -0.30 1.37 5.06
N CYS A 9 -1.19 0.38 5.11
CA CYS A 9 -1.12 -0.68 6.10
C CYS A 9 0.12 -1.55 5.85
N VAL A 10 0.72 -2.06 6.93
CA VAL A 10 1.91 -2.93 6.90
C VAL A 10 1.52 -4.41 6.76
N ASP A 11 0.23 -4.71 6.86
CA ASP A 11 -0.30 -6.07 6.76
C ASP A 11 -1.39 -6.13 5.68
N SER A 12 -1.04 -6.69 4.53
CA SER A 12 -1.96 -6.90 3.41
C SER A 12 -3.06 -7.93 3.73
N GLY A 13 -2.81 -8.88 4.65
CA GLY A 13 -3.80 -9.86 5.08
C GLY A 13 -4.92 -9.23 5.91
N LEU A 14 -4.57 -8.32 6.82
CA LEU A 14 -5.53 -7.54 7.60
C LEU A 14 -6.36 -6.61 6.71
N VAL A 15 -5.74 -5.99 5.69
CA VAL A 15 -6.48 -5.16 4.72
C VAL A 15 -7.49 -6.01 3.95
N CYS A 16 -7.08 -7.18 3.47
CA CYS A 16 -7.93 -8.14 2.77
C CYS A 16 -9.12 -8.58 3.64
N TYR A 17 -8.87 -8.86 4.92
CA TYR A 17 -9.88 -9.24 5.89
C TYR A 17 -10.87 -8.09 6.20
N LEU A 18 -10.36 -6.88 6.47
CA LEU A 18 -11.19 -5.70 6.79
C LEU A 18 -12.03 -5.22 5.60
N THR A 19 -11.55 -5.41 4.38
CA THR A 19 -12.27 -5.07 3.15
C THR A 19 -13.26 -6.15 2.71
N GLY A 20 -13.33 -7.28 3.43
CA GLY A 20 -14.21 -8.40 3.09
C GLY A 20 -13.81 -9.12 1.81
N LEU A 21 -12.60 -8.85 1.29
CA LEU A 21 -12.09 -9.50 0.09
C LEU A 21 -11.64 -10.91 0.48
N SER A 22 -12.54 -11.89 0.30
CA SER A 22 -12.23 -13.31 0.54
C SER A 22 -11.89 -14.05 -0.74
N ASP A 23 -12.22 -13.48 -1.90
CA ASP A 23 -12.09 -14.10 -3.20
C ASP A 23 -10.94 -13.48 -4.03
N ARG A 24 -10.09 -14.36 -4.59
CA ARG A 24 -8.87 -13.97 -5.29
C ARG A 24 -9.14 -13.25 -6.60
N GLU A 25 -10.24 -13.59 -7.28
CA GLU A 25 -10.63 -12.95 -8.54
C GLU A 25 -11.16 -11.54 -8.27
N HIS A 26 -11.94 -11.35 -7.21
CA HIS A 26 -12.37 -10.02 -6.75
C HIS A 26 -11.22 -9.13 -6.30
N LEU A 27 -10.17 -9.72 -5.74
CA LEU A 27 -9.00 -8.96 -5.27
C LEU A 27 -8.18 -8.38 -6.44
N ILE A 28 -8.15 -9.08 -7.58
CA ILE A 28 -7.39 -8.68 -8.78
C ILE A 28 -8.24 -7.83 -9.73
N ALA A 29 -9.52 -8.16 -9.88
CA ALA A 29 -10.43 -7.46 -10.79
C ALA A 29 -11.20 -6.29 -10.12
N GLY A 30 -11.17 -6.19 -8.79
CA GLY A 30 -11.91 -5.19 -8.05
C GLY A 30 -11.30 -3.78 -8.12
N PRO A 31 -12.09 -2.73 -7.85
CA PRO A 31 -11.62 -1.34 -7.85
C PRO A 31 -10.51 -1.05 -6.82
N MET A 32 -10.37 -1.91 -5.80
CA MET A 32 -9.30 -1.81 -4.80
C MET A 32 -7.99 -2.49 -5.20
N ALA A 33 -7.95 -3.23 -6.33
CA ALA A 33 -6.76 -3.96 -6.77
C ALA A 33 -5.53 -3.05 -6.91
N GLY A 34 -5.70 -1.87 -7.51
CA GLY A 34 -4.61 -0.90 -7.65
C GLY A 34 -4.09 -0.35 -6.32
N ALA A 35 -4.99 -0.09 -5.36
CA ALA A 35 -4.61 0.40 -4.04
C ALA A 35 -3.91 -0.68 -3.20
N LEU A 36 -4.39 -1.93 -3.29
CA LEU A 36 -3.77 -3.10 -2.67
C LEU A 36 -2.40 -3.40 -3.26
N PHE A 37 -2.25 -3.28 -4.59
CA PHE A 37 -0.97 -3.47 -5.26
C PHE A 37 0.05 -2.39 -4.84
N GLU A 38 -0.36 -1.11 -4.83
CA GLU A 38 0.49 -0.01 -4.36
C GLU A 38 0.92 -0.24 -2.90
N ASN A 39 -0.01 -0.70 -2.05
CA ASN A 39 0.27 -1.05 -0.66
C ASN A 39 1.28 -2.21 -0.55
N LEU A 40 1.10 -3.29 -1.32
CA LEU A 40 2.00 -4.43 -1.35
C LEU A 40 3.42 -4.02 -1.77
N CYS A 41 3.55 -3.19 -2.81
CA CYS A 41 4.85 -2.67 -3.25
C CYS A 41 5.55 -1.85 -2.15
N VAL A 42 4.82 -0.97 -1.46
CA VAL A 42 5.37 -0.19 -0.34
C VAL A 42 5.77 -1.11 0.82
N GLN A 43 4.97 -2.13 1.13
CA GLN A 43 5.25 -3.12 2.16
C GLN A 43 6.50 -3.95 1.84
N GLU A 44 6.69 -4.39 0.60
CA GLU A 44 7.87 -5.14 0.19
C GLU A 44 9.13 -4.25 0.18
N ALA A 45 9.01 -2.99 -0.25
CA ALA A 45 10.10 -2.02 -0.14
C ALA A 45 10.49 -1.75 1.32
N LEU A 46 9.52 -1.76 2.24
CA LEU A 46 9.73 -1.61 3.68
C LEU A 46 10.48 -2.82 4.24
N LYS A 47 9.99 -4.04 3.95
CA LYS A 47 10.64 -5.28 4.37
C LYS A 47 12.06 -5.39 3.83
N CYS A 48 12.29 -5.04 2.58
CA CYS A 48 13.62 -5.01 1.98
C CYS A 48 14.59 -4.07 2.72
N GLN A 49 14.13 -2.90 3.16
CA GLN A 49 14.95 -1.95 3.93
C GLN A 49 15.24 -2.47 5.34
N ILE A 50 14.21 -3.00 6.02
CA ILE A 50 14.35 -3.60 7.35
C ILE A 50 15.29 -4.81 7.31
N ALA A 51 15.18 -5.68 6.31
CA ALA A 51 16.04 -6.84 6.12
C ALA A 51 17.52 -6.43 5.89
N LYS A 52 17.77 -5.23 5.36
CA LYS A 52 19.11 -4.65 5.22
C LYS A 52 19.58 -3.90 6.47
N GLY A 53 18.80 -3.92 7.56
CA GLY A 53 19.10 -3.18 8.80
C GLY A 53 18.97 -1.65 8.66
N VAL A 54 18.36 -1.17 7.57
CA VAL A 54 18.21 0.26 7.30
C VAL A 54 16.88 0.73 7.91
N VAL A 55 16.93 1.81 8.70
CA VAL A 55 15.72 2.46 9.21
C VAL A 55 14.95 3.06 8.02
N PRO A 56 13.74 2.57 7.71
CA PRO A 56 13.03 3.00 6.52
C PRO A 56 12.49 4.41 6.70
N ARG A 57 13.01 5.37 5.93
CA ARG A 57 12.42 6.71 5.75
C ARG A 57 11.76 6.77 4.38
N MET A 58 10.54 6.24 4.28
CA MET A 58 9.73 6.38 3.06
C MET A 58 8.69 7.47 3.25
N SER A 59 8.74 8.49 2.38
CA SER A 59 7.75 9.56 2.28
C SER A 59 7.25 9.62 0.84
N HIS A 60 5.93 9.62 0.66
CA HIS A 60 5.31 9.72 -0.67
C HIS A 60 4.77 11.14 -0.89
N PRO A 61 5.49 12.02 -1.60
CA PRO A 61 5.01 13.36 -1.90
C PRO A 61 3.85 13.28 -2.91
N ARG A 62 2.72 13.91 -2.58
CA ARG A 62 1.55 14.04 -3.48
C ARG A 62 1.48 15.48 -4.00
N THR A 63 1.84 15.70 -5.26
CA THR A 63 1.60 16.98 -5.96
C THR A 63 0.19 17.01 -6.57
N GLN A 64 -0.33 18.20 -6.84
CA GLN A 64 -1.65 18.38 -7.47
C GLN A 64 -1.69 17.86 -8.92
N ASN A 65 -0.56 17.94 -9.63
CA ASN A 65 -0.48 17.72 -11.07
C ASN A 65 -0.01 16.31 -11.47
N GLY A 66 0.07 15.36 -10.54
CA GLY A 66 0.79 14.12 -10.79
C GLY A 66 2.29 14.39 -10.97
N PHE A 67 3.04 13.33 -11.24
CA PHE A 67 4.35 13.46 -11.86
C PHE A 67 4.16 13.45 -13.38
#